data_AF-A0A1W9MZP5-F1
#
_entry.id   AF-A0A1W9MZP5-F1
#
_cell.length_a   1.000
_cell.length_b   1.000
_cell.length_c   1.000
_cell.angle_alpha   90.00
_cell.angle_beta   90.00
_cell.angle_gamma   90.00
#
_symmetry.space_group_name_H-M   'P 1'
#
loop_
_entity.id
_entity.type
_entity.pdbx_description
1 polymer ?
#
loop_
_entity_poly.entity_id
_entity_poly.type
_entity_poly.pdbx_seq_one_letter_code
_entity_poly.pdbx_strand_id
1 'polypeptide(L)'
;MTEKNPGDLSLGEIEEIEKLTLRWIFQAVLDFGMEAHEIFIKSPDSVKDIAEDITRELLDRLSGFNVQQRIYGTVDYKKARYVILPEQTVRQALFIDSKAEKENRSATIQMSQTSMWIRQQRSGNDIVEKGFLPEISEYGGKNYLTTTCLVHFMYDDDINGAHHLREVTIAAIPNGRLQDKYNPTVEDGIWLAGRNAPTLGEDFRVRVSFGRLKSKAAWRVQILIYNESAMECSGSWQS
;
A
#
# COMPACT_ATOMS: atom_id res chain seq x y z
N MET A 1 17.84 -10.24 -22.25
CA MET A 1 17.22 -9.47 -21.15
C MET A 1 17.70 -10.11 -19.86
N THR A 2 18.50 -9.41 -19.07
CA THR A 2 19.12 -9.98 -17.86
C THR A 2 18.14 -9.87 -16.70
N GLU A 3 17.82 -10.99 -16.06
CA GLU A 3 17.07 -11.01 -14.80
C GLU A 3 18.04 -10.70 -13.66
N LYS A 4 17.82 -9.60 -12.93
CA LYS A 4 18.63 -9.25 -11.76
C LYS A 4 17.99 -9.86 -10.52
N ASN A 5 18.82 -10.50 -9.69
CA ASN A 5 18.36 -11.02 -8.41
C ASN A 5 17.93 -9.85 -7.51
N PRO A 6 16.72 -9.87 -6.93
CA PRO A 6 16.28 -8.84 -5.99
C PRO A 6 17.23 -8.59 -4.82
N GLY A 7 18.02 -9.60 -4.42
CA GLY A 7 19.04 -9.47 -3.38
C GLY A 7 20.18 -8.51 -3.72
N ASP A 8 20.45 -8.28 -5.01
CA ASP A 8 21.58 -7.49 -5.52
C ASP A 8 21.17 -6.06 -5.93
N LEU A 9 19.90 -5.68 -5.68
CA LEU A 9 19.42 -4.34 -5.96
C LEU A 9 20.02 -3.34 -4.97
N SER A 10 20.50 -2.22 -5.51
CA SER A 10 20.83 -1.05 -4.71
C SER A 10 19.56 -0.44 -4.09
N LEU A 11 19.73 0.36 -3.05
CA LEU A 11 18.60 1.04 -2.40
C LEU A 11 17.84 1.97 -3.37
N GLY A 12 18.57 2.64 -4.27
CA GLY A 12 17.95 3.47 -5.32
C GLY A 12 17.12 2.66 -6.30
N GLU A 13 17.59 1.49 -6.73
CA GLU A 13 16.82 0.61 -7.61
C GLU A 13 15.54 0.09 -6.94
N ILE A 14 15.60 -0.23 -5.63
CA ILE A 14 14.41 -0.62 -4.87
C ILE A 14 13.38 0.51 -4.85
N GLU A 15 13.81 1.76 -4.56
CA GLU A 15 12.91 2.91 -4.56
C GLU A 15 12.28 3.16 -5.93
N GLU A 16 13.05 3.08 -7.02
CA GLU A 16 12.51 3.28 -8.37
C GLU A 16 11.50 2.19 -8.74
N ILE A 17 11.72 0.94 -8.33
CA ILE A 17 10.76 -0.15 -8.54
C ILE A 17 9.47 0.09 -7.73
N GLU A 18 9.57 0.50 -6.48
CA GLU A 18 8.42 0.86 -5.65
C GLU A 18 7.66 2.05 -6.23
N LYS A 19 8.37 3.08 -6.71
CA LYS A 19 7.79 4.28 -7.34
C LYS A 19 7.06 3.93 -8.62
N LEU A 20 7.67 3.12 -9.48
CA LEU A 20 7.04 2.62 -10.70
C LEU A 20 5.78 1.81 -10.39
N THR A 21 5.85 0.95 -9.37
CA THR A 21 4.70 0.15 -8.92
C THR A 21 3.56 1.04 -8.47
N LEU A 22 3.84 2.04 -7.63
CA LEU A 22 2.84 2.99 -7.17
C LEU A 22 2.26 3.82 -8.32
N ARG A 23 3.09 4.21 -9.31
CA ARG A 23 2.64 4.92 -10.51
C ARG A 23 1.65 4.11 -11.33
N TRP A 24 1.82 2.79 -11.40
CA TRP A 24 0.88 1.90 -12.07
C TRP A 24 -0.44 1.80 -11.30
N ILE A 25 -0.39 1.65 -9.97
CA ILE A 25 -1.62 1.64 -9.15
C ILE A 25 -2.35 2.98 -9.26
N PHE A 26 -1.63 4.10 -9.25
CA PHE A 26 -2.20 5.42 -9.47
C PHE A 26 -2.93 5.51 -10.82
N GLN A 27 -2.31 5.02 -11.90
CA GLN A 27 -2.97 4.98 -13.21
C GLN A 27 -4.20 4.08 -13.18
N ALA A 28 -4.13 2.93 -12.49
CA ALA A 28 -5.25 2.01 -12.33
C ALA A 28 -6.48 2.68 -11.74
N VAL A 29 -6.30 3.40 -10.63
CA VAL A 29 -7.40 4.08 -9.94
C VAL A 29 -7.94 5.21 -10.81
N LEU A 30 -7.05 5.95 -11.49
CA LEU A 30 -7.46 7.03 -12.39
C LEU A 30 -8.29 6.50 -13.57
N ASP A 31 -7.86 5.41 -14.19
CA ASP A 31 -8.54 4.79 -15.34
C ASP A 31 -9.86 4.12 -14.94
N PHE A 32 -9.92 3.56 -13.72
CA PHE A 32 -11.17 3.05 -13.14
C PHE A 32 -12.16 4.19 -12.87
N GLY A 33 -11.63 5.38 -12.53
CA GLY A 33 -12.39 6.63 -12.51
C GLY A 33 -13.63 6.56 -11.61
N MET A 34 -14.74 7.12 -12.09
CA MET A 34 -16.01 7.20 -11.36
C MET A 34 -16.69 5.85 -11.13
N GLU A 35 -16.25 4.77 -11.77
CA GLU A 35 -16.81 3.44 -11.55
C GLU A 35 -16.64 3.00 -10.08
N ALA A 36 -15.52 3.34 -9.43
CA ALA A 36 -15.31 3.07 -8.01
C ALA A 36 -16.36 3.76 -7.14
N HIS A 37 -16.65 5.02 -7.44
CA HIS A 37 -17.67 5.79 -6.73
C HIS A 37 -19.06 5.19 -6.91
N GLU A 38 -19.40 4.75 -8.13
CA GLU A 38 -20.68 4.09 -8.38
C GLU A 38 -20.83 2.79 -7.60
N ILE A 39 -19.77 1.98 -7.51
CA ILE A 39 -19.77 0.74 -6.72
C ILE A 39 -19.96 1.06 -5.24
N PHE A 40 -19.27 2.06 -4.70
CA PHE A 40 -19.42 2.50 -3.30
C PHE A 40 -20.87 2.90 -2.98
N ILE A 41 -21.55 3.61 -3.88
CA ILE A 41 -22.94 4.03 -3.66
C ILE A 41 -23.94 2.88 -3.80
N LYS A 42 -23.74 2.01 -4.80
CA LYS A 42 -24.75 1.01 -5.21
C LYS A 42 -24.61 -0.32 -4.48
N SER A 43 -23.41 -0.67 -4.01
CA SER A 43 -23.18 -1.97 -3.40
C SER A 43 -23.85 -2.07 -2.02
N PRO A 44 -24.55 -3.18 -1.72
CA PRO A 44 -25.10 -3.44 -0.40
C PRO A 44 -24.07 -4.03 0.58
N ASP A 45 -22.86 -4.34 0.12
CA ASP A 45 -21.83 -5.01 0.91
C ASP A 45 -21.18 -4.09 1.93
N SER A 46 -20.39 -4.66 2.84
CA SER A 46 -19.63 -3.83 3.77
C SER A 46 -18.57 -3.03 3.01
N VAL A 47 -18.29 -1.80 3.45
CA VAL A 47 -17.26 -0.93 2.84
C VAL A 47 -15.88 -1.58 2.75
N LYS A 48 -15.59 -2.54 3.64
CA LYS A 48 -14.36 -3.31 3.62
C LYS A 48 -14.34 -4.23 2.40
N ASP A 49 -15.41 -4.99 2.19
CA ASP A 49 -15.53 -5.92 1.06
C ASP A 49 -15.58 -5.15 -0.27
N ILE A 50 -16.28 -4.01 -0.30
CA ILE A 50 -16.31 -3.09 -1.45
C ILE A 50 -14.89 -2.63 -1.83
N ALA A 51 -14.09 -2.17 -0.85
CA ALA A 51 -12.73 -1.72 -1.10
C ALA A 51 -11.82 -2.85 -1.60
N GLU A 52 -11.98 -4.07 -1.06
CA GLU A 52 -11.24 -5.26 -1.50
C GLU A 52 -11.57 -5.63 -2.94
N ASP A 53 -12.86 -5.62 -3.31
CA ASP A 53 -13.31 -6.00 -4.64
C ASP A 53 -12.92 -4.96 -5.69
N ILE A 54 -13.10 -3.66 -5.42
CA ILE A 54 -12.60 -2.59 -6.29
C ILE A 54 -11.09 -2.72 -6.48
N THR A 55 -10.33 -2.98 -5.40
CA THR A 55 -8.88 -3.19 -5.47
C THR A 55 -8.51 -4.38 -6.34
N ARG A 56 -9.27 -5.47 -6.29
CA ARG A 56 -9.03 -6.63 -7.15
C ARG A 56 -9.32 -6.30 -8.61
N GLU A 57 -10.47 -5.70 -8.90
CA GLU A 57 -10.87 -5.35 -10.26
C GLU A 57 -9.93 -4.34 -10.91
N LEU A 58 -9.53 -3.28 -10.20
CA LEU A 58 -8.63 -2.26 -10.75
C LEU A 58 -7.27 -2.86 -11.14
N LEU A 59 -6.76 -3.79 -10.33
CA LEU A 59 -5.45 -4.41 -10.55
C LEU A 59 -5.50 -5.54 -11.57
N ASP A 60 -6.62 -6.25 -11.69
CA ASP A 60 -6.79 -7.28 -12.72
C ASP A 60 -6.99 -6.67 -14.11
N ARG A 61 -7.57 -5.46 -14.21
CA ARG A 61 -7.62 -4.69 -15.47
C ARG A 61 -6.23 -4.24 -15.94
N LEU A 62 -5.32 -3.97 -15.01
CA LEU A 62 -3.92 -3.65 -15.31
C LEU A 62 -3.09 -4.91 -15.52
N SER A 63 -3.22 -5.46 -16.74
CA SER A 63 -2.45 -6.61 -17.19
C SER A 63 -0.94 -6.34 -17.09
N GLY A 64 -0.28 -6.97 -16.12
CA GLY A 64 1.18 -6.94 -15.95
C GLY A 64 1.85 -8.22 -16.44
N PHE A 65 3.19 -8.25 -16.32
CA PHE A 65 4.00 -9.44 -16.61
C PHE A 65 3.94 -10.44 -15.45
N ASN A 66 2.77 -11.03 -15.24
CA ASN A 66 2.50 -11.95 -14.14
C ASN A 66 3.30 -13.25 -14.27
N VAL A 67 3.79 -13.76 -13.14
CA VAL A 67 4.47 -15.05 -13.04
C VAL A 67 3.48 -16.09 -12.52
N GLN A 68 3.51 -17.31 -13.05
CA GLN A 68 2.73 -18.44 -12.55
C GLN A 68 3.29 -19.00 -11.23
N GLN A 69 3.55 -18.12 -10.26
CA GLN A 69 3.99 -18.47 -8.90
C GLN A 69 2.95 -17.95 -7.92
N ARG A 70 2.42 -18.85 -7.09
CA ARG A 70 1.52 -18.46 -5.99
C ARG A 70 2.33 -17.80 -4.89
N ILE A 71 1.87 -16.63 -4.46
CA ILE A 71 2.35 -15.91 -3.27
C ILE A 71 1.38 -16.20 -2.12
N TYR A 72 1.91 -16.39 -0.93
CA TYR A 72 1.15 -16.60 0.29
C TYR A 72 1.18 -15.35 1.17
N GLY A 73 0.08 -15.07 1.86
CA GLY A 73 -0.08 -13.92 2.74
C GLY A 73 -1.54 -13.56 2.97
N THR A 74 -1.83 -12.82 4.03
CA THR A 74 -3.20 -12.44 4.44
C THR A 74 -3.70 -11.16 3.76
N VAL A 75 -2.90 -10.55 2.89
CA VAL A 75 -3.22 -9.32 2.16
C VAL A 75 -4.26 -9.56 1.05
N ASP A 76 -5.16 -8.60 0.87
CA ASP A 76 -6.31 -8.62 -0.04
C ASP A 76 -5.93 -8.95 -1.48
N TYR A 77 -4.94 -8.24 -2.03
CA TYR A 77 -4.38 -8.51 -3.34
C TYR A 77 -2.90 -8.87 -3.25
N LYS A 78 -2.52 -9.93 -3.96
CA LYS A 78 -1.13 -10.40 -4.02
C LYS A 78 -0.80 -11.02 -5.36
N LYS A 79 0.37 -10.69 -5.91
CA LYS A 79 0.80 -11.19 -7.22
C LYS A 79 2.31 -11.32 -7.33
N ALA A 80 2.76 -12.46 -7.85
CA ALA A 80 4.12 -12.60 -8.37
C ALA A 80 4.16 -12.05 -9.79
N ARG A 81 5.11 -11.15 -10.08
CA ARG A 81 5.26 -10.55 -11.39
C ARG A 81 6.71 -10.18 -11.70
N TYR A 82 6.98 -9.90 -12.97
CA TYR A 82 8.17 -9.18 -13.36
C TYR A 82 7.89 -7.68 -13.42
N VAL A 83 8.86 -6.91 -12.92
CA VAL A 83 9.00 -5.49 -13.23
C VAL A 83 9.98 -5.38 -14.37
N ILE A 84 9.53 -4.81 -15.49
CA ILE A 84 10.35 -4.62 -16.68
C ILE A 84 10.95 -3.21 -16.62
N LEU A 85 12.27 -3.15 -16.53
CA LEU A 85 13.06 -1.92 -16.56
C LEU A 85 13.84 -1.89 -17.89
N PRO A 86 14.35 -0.72 -18.33
CA PRO A 86 15.03 -0.60 -19.62
C PRO A 86 16.17 -1.62 -19.82
N GLU A 87 16.99 -1.83 -18.80
CA GLU A 87 18.20 -2.67 -18.89
C GLU A 87 18.03 -4.06 -18.25
N GLN A 88 16.97 -4.27 -17.48
CA GLN A 88 16.84 -5.47 -16.65
C GLN A 88 15.40 -5.81 -16.32
N THR A 89 15.22 -7.05 -15.85
CA THR A 89 13.96 -7.48 -15.25
C THR A 89 14.19 -7.89 -13.82
N VAL A 90 13.20 -7.63 -12.97
CA VAL A 90 13.24 -7.95 -11.55
C VAL A 90 11.96 -8.67 -11.17
N ARG A 91 12.08 -9.75 -10.40
CA ARG A 91 10.92 -10.42 -9.80
C ARG A 91 10.41 -9.63 -8.62
N GLN A 92 9.10 -9.41 -8.57
CA GLN A 92 8.42 -8.69 -7.50
C GLN A 92 7.30 -9.54 -6.90
N ALA A 93 7.27 -9.55 -5.57
CA ALA A 93 6.16 -10.03 -4.77
C ALA A 93 5.35 -8.81 -4.34
N LEU A 94 4.28 -8.53 -5.09
CA LEU A 94 3.42 -7.38 -4.86
C LEU A 94 2.33 -7.74 -3.85
N PHE A 95 2.21 -6.95 -2.80
CA PHE A 95 1.16 -7.01 -1.79
C PHE A 95 0.42 -5.68 -1.76
N ILE A 96 -0.89 -5.71 -1.96
CA ILE A 96 -1.73 -4.52 -1.93
C ILE A 96 -2.89 -4.78 -0.98
N ASP A 97 -2.90 -4.00 0.09
CA ASP A 97 -3.94 -4.03 1.11
C ASP A 97 -4.88 -2.84 0.92
N SER A 98 -6.17 -3.10 1.00
CA SER A 98 -7.23 -2.12 0.83
C SER A 98 -7.80 -1.71 2.19
N LYS A 99 -8.19 -0.45 2.30
CA LYS A 99 -8.74 0.13 3.53
C LYS A 99 -9.90 1.04 3.15
N ALA A 100 -11.03 0.91 3.85
CA ALA A 100 -12.13 1.86 3.75
C ALA A 100 -12.34 2.53 5.11
N GLU A 101 -12.12 3.84 5.19
CA GLU A 101 -12.21 4.58 6.46
C GLU A 101 -12.85 5.96 6.24
N LYS A 102 -13.36 6.57 7.32
CA LYS A 102 -13.90 7.94 7.33
C LYS A 102 -12.81 9.03 7.42
N GLU A 103 -11.57 8.64 7.66
CA GLU A 103 -10.42 9.54 7.84
C GLU A 103 -9.29 9.10 6.91
N ASN A 104 -8.57 10.06 6.34
CA ASN A 104 -7.49 9.83 5.36
C ASN A 104 -6.10 10.27 5.86
N ARG A 105 -5.88 10.35 7.19
CA ARG A 105 -4.58 10.84 7.72
C ARG A 105 -3.53 9.75 7.89
N SER A 106 -4.00 8.52 8.06
CA SER A 106 -3.18 7.35 8.35
C SER A 106 -3.95 6.09 8.02
N ALA A 107 -3.25 4.98 7.81
CA ALA A 107 -3.86 3.65 7.72
C ALA A 107 -3.30 2.73 8.80
N THR A 108 -4.15 1.88 9.38
CA THR A 108 -3.71 0.81 10.28
C THR A 108 -3.20 -0.36 9.46
N ILE A 109 -1.99 -0.83 9.77
CA ILE A 109 -1.40 -2.03 9.18
C ILE A 109 -1.09 -3.07 10.25
N GLN A 110 -1.14 -4.33 9.85
CA GLN A 110 -0.68 -5.46 10.64
C GLN A 110 0.83 -5.68 10.42
N MET A 111 1.49 -6.34 11.37
CA MET A 111 2.92 -6.67 11.25
C MET A 111 3.20 -7.60 10.06
N SER A 112 2.22 -8.40 9.64
CA SER A 112 2.24 -9.22 8.42
C SER A 112 2.19 -8.42 7.11
N GLN A 113 2.13 -7.09 7.16
CA GLN A 113 1.98 -6.20 6.00
C GLN A 113 3.18 -5.26 5.84
N THR A 114 4.27 -5.46 6.57
CA THR A 114 5.48 -4.65 6.42
C THR A 114 6.72 -5.49 6.64
N SER A 115 7.79 -5.16 5.90
CA SER A 115 9.12 -5.71 6.11
C SER A 115 10.03 -4.77 6.90
N MET A 116 9.56 -3.56 7.22
CA MET A 116 10.31 -2.61 8.04
C MET A 116 10.32 -2.98 9.51
N TRP A 117 11.33 -2.50 10.23
CA TRP A 117 11.25 -2.32 11.67
C TRP A 117 10.34 -1.14 12.00
N ILE A 118 9.52 -1.31 13.02
CA ILE A 118 8.69 -0.30 13.65
C ILE A 118 9.48 0.27 14.82
N ARG A 119 10.11 1.42 14.62
CA ARG A 119 10.74 2.22 15.67
C ARG A 119 9.85 3.42 15.97
N GLN A 120 9.24 3.46 17.14
CA GLN A 120 8.38 4.57 17.57
C GLN A 120 8.34 4.71 19.08
N GLN A 121 8.02 5.91 19.55
CA GLN A 121 7.71 6.13 20.97
C GLN A 121 6.19 5.95 21.21
N ARG A 122 5.83 5.15 22.23
CA ARG A 122 4.43 4.94 22.66
C ARG A 122 4.33 5.03 24.17
N SER A 123 3.48 5.92 24.65
CA SER A 123 3.26 6.15 26.09
C SER A 123 4.57 6.38 26.86
N GLY A 124 5.51 7.12 26.25
CA GLY A 124 6.83 7.41 26.82
C GLY A 124 7.88 6.31 26.65
N ASN A 125 7.52 5.12 26.17
CA ASN A 125 8.44 4.00 25.97
C ASN A 125 8.81 3.84 24.49
N ASP A 126 10.06 3.43 24.26
CA ASP A 126 10.53 3.07 22.93
C ASP A 126 10.04 1.67 22.55
N ILE A 127 9.42 1.57 21.37
CA ILE A 127 8.99 0.31 20.77
C ILE A 127 9.83 0.07 19.54
N VAL A 128 10.43 -1.12 19.48
CA VAL A 128 11.23 -1.59 18.36
C VAL A 128 10.78 -3.01 18.00
N GLU A 129 9.95 -3.13 16.97
CA GLU A 129 9.35 -4.40 16.56
C GLU A 129 9.59 -4.65 15.07
N LYS A 130 9.99 -5.87 14.68
CA LYS A 130 10.23 -6.21 13.27
C LYS A 130 8.93 -6.66 12.59
N GLY A 131 8.61 -6.06 11.45
CA GLY A 131 7.57 -6.55 10.55
C GLY A 131 7.83 -7.99 10.10
N PHE A 132 6.77 -8.73 9.82
CA PHE A 132 6.84 -10.16 9.54
C PHE A 132 7.01 -10.46 8.05
N LEU A 133 6.85 -9.47 7.15
CA LEU A 133 7.20 -9.70 5.75
C LEU A 133 8.71 -9.71 5.58
N PRO A 134 9.25 -10.63 4.77
CA PRO A 134 10.66 -10.56 4.42
C PRO A 134 10.91 -9.40 3.46
N GLU A 135 12.09 -8.81 3.51
CA GLU A 135 12.53 -7.79 2.56
C GLU A 135 12.62 -8.34 1.13
N ILE A 136 13.07 -9.59 1.01
CA ILE A 136 13.12 -10.38 -0.21
C ILE A 136 12.35 -11.68 0.07
N SER A 137 11.24 -11.89 -0.61
CA SER A 137 10.45 -13.12 -0.48
C SER A 137 11.03 -14.23 -1.35
N GLU A 138 11.00 -15.46 -0.86
CA GLU A 138 11.40 -16.65 -1.63
C GLU A 138 10.18 -17.51 -1.94
N TYR A 139 9.96 -17.78 -3.24
CA TYR A 139 8.90 -18.68 -3.71
C TYR A 139 9.40 -19.51 -4.87
N GLY A 140 9.21 -20.84 -4.81
CA GLY A 140 9.63 -21.74 -5.88
C GLY A 140 11.14 -21.69 -6.17
N GLY A 141 11.96 -21.46 -5.15
CA GLY A 141 13.42 -21.33 -5.28
C GLY A 141 13.88 -20.06 -6.02
N LYS A 142 13.01 -19.04 -6.11
CA LYS A 142 13.31 -17.74 -6.72
C LYS A 142 13.08 -16.62 -5.72
N ASN A 143 13.93 -15.60 -5.80
CA ASN A 143 13.82 -14.39 -5.00
C ASN A 143 12.89 -13.37 -5.66
N TYR A 144 12.11 -12.69 -4.85
CA TYR A 144 11.19 -11.63 -5.24
C TYR A 144 11.40 -10.42 -4.33
N LEU A 145 11.50 -9.23 -4.91
CA LEU A 145 11.46 -7.99 -4.13
C LEU A 145 10.06 -7.87 -3.49
N THR A 146 9.99 -7.83 -2.17
CA THR A 146 8.72 -7.59 -1.48
C THR A 146 8.34 -6.11 -1.62
N THR A 147 7.21 -5.81 -2.22
CA THR A 147 6.67 -4.46 -2.33
C THR A 147 5.28 -4.42 -1.75
N THR A 148 5.05 -3.50 -0.80
CA THR A 148 3.74 -3.33 -0.18
C THR A 148 3.16 -1.96 -0.51
N CYS A 149 1.92 -1.94 -0.97
CA CYS A 149 1.16 -0.71 -1.14
C CYS A 149 -0.19 -0.79 -0.42
N LEU A 150 -0.75 0.37 -0.14
CA LEU A 150 -2.08 0.55 0.41
C LEU A 150 -2.95 1.29 -0.61
N VAL A 151 -4.20 0.87 -0.75
CA VAL A 151 -5.25 1.65 -1.41
C VAL A 151 -6.30 1.98 -0.35
N HIS A 152 -6.31 3.24 0.07
CA HIS A 152 -7.14 3.75 1.15
C HIS A 152 -8.28 4.59 0.57
N PHE A 153 -9.50 4.10 0.70
CA PHE A 153 -10.74 4.70 0.24
C PHE A 153 -11.37 5.50 1.38
N MET A 154 -11.35 6.83 1.26
CA MET A 154 -12.05 7.72 2.17
C MET A 154 -13.47 7.96 1.66
N TYR A 155 -14.46 7.70 2.52
CA TYR A 155 -15.87 7.85 2.16
C TYR A 155 -16.66 8.55 3.26
N ASP A 156 -17.79 9.14 2.89
CA ASP A 156 -18.80 9.70 3.81
C ASP A 156 -20.10 8.88 3.70
N ASP A 157 -20.93 8.91 4.74
CA ASP A 157 -22.28 8.32 4.67
C ASP A 157 -23.29 9.45 4.51
N ASP A 158 -24.29 9.24 3.64
CA ASP A 158 -25.45 10.11 3.60
C ASP A 158 -26.51 9.70 4.65
N ILE A 159 -27.61 10.46 4.70
CA ILE A 159 -28.72 10.19 5.62
C ILE A 159 -29.45 8.87 5.33
N ASN A 160 -29.32 8.35 4.11
CA ASN A 160 -29.93 7.09 3.68
C ASN A 160 -28.99 5.89 3.89
N GLY A 161 -27.77 6.13 4.37
CA GLY A 161 -26.74 5.12 4.59
C GLY A 161 -25.92 4.76 3.35
N ALA A 162 -26.04 5.52 2.26
CA ALA A 162 -25.21 5.32 1.07
C ALA A 162 -23.78 5.81 1.32
N HIS A 163 -22.80 5.06 0.80
CA HIS A 163 -21.38 5.38 0.97
C HIS A 163 -20.87 6.20 -0.21
N HIS A 164 -20.53 7.47 0.02
CA HIS A 164 -19.99 8.37 -0.98
C HIS A 164 -18.46 8.37 -0.94
N LEU A 165 -17.83 7.76 -1.95
CA LEU A 165 -16.38 7.82 -2.10
C LEU A 165 -15.94 9.28 -2.36
N ARG A 166 -15.02 9.80 -1.56
CA ARG A 166 -14.52 11.19 -1.71
C ARG A 166 -13.08 11.24 -2.17
N GLU A 167 -12.27 10.31 -1.67
CA GLU A 167 -10.84 10.32 -1.92
C GLU A 167 -10.29 8.89 -1.95
N VAL A 168 -9.33 8.65 -2.82
CA VAL A 168 -8.48 7.45 -2.76
C VAL A 168 -7.03 7.89 -2.53
N THR A 169 -6.49 7.53 -1.37
CA THR A 169 -5.07 7.67 -1.05
C THR A 169 -4.34 6.37 -1.35
N ILE A 170 -3.29 6.44 -2.16
CA ILE A 170 -2.44 5.30 -2.52
C ILE A 170 -1.07 5.51 -1.88
N ALA A 171 -0.62 4.56 -1.06
CA ALA A 171 0.64 4.69 -0.33
C ALA A 171 1.59 3.52 -0.58
N ALA A 172 2.86 3.78 -0.92
CA ALA A 172 3.91 2.76 -0.99
C ALA A 172 4.67 2.69 0.33
N ILE A 173 4.45 1.61 1.09
CA ILE A 173 5.19 1.34 2.32
C ILE A 173 6.62 0.93 1.91
N PRO A 174 7.67 1.61 2.42
CA PRO A 174 9.04 1.28 2.04
C PRO A 174 9.40 -0.16 2.42
N ASN A 175 10.17 -0.82 1.57
CA ASN A 175 10.80 -2.09 1.92
C ASN A 175 11.74 -1.92 3.13
N GLY A 176 11.89 -2.97 3.96
CA GLY A 176 12.77 -2.98 5.11
C GLY A 176 14.25 -2.67 4.81
N ARG A 177 14.72 -2.89 3.57
CA ARG A 177 16.06 -2.45 3.15
C ARG A 177 16.24 -0.93 3.16
N LEU A 178 15.15 -0.17 3.12
CA LEU A 178 15.14 1.29 3.15
C LEU A 178 14.99 1.84 4.59
N GLN A 179 15.20 1.00 5.61
CA GLN A 179 15.00 1.35 7.02
C GLN A 179 15.62 2.69 7.42
N ASP A 180 16.90 2.88 7.11
CA ASP A 180 17.67 4.04 7.57
C ASP A 180 17.18 5.36 6.97
N LYS A 181 16.48 5.32 5.84
CA LYS A 181 15.89 6.51 5.22
C LYS A 181 14.54 6.87 5.83
N TYR A 182 13.69 5.86 6.08
CA TYR A 182 12.29 6.09 6.40
C TYR A 182 11.93 5.92 7.87
N ASN A 183 12.71 5.15 8.63
CA ASN A 183 12.53 5.01 10.07
C ASN A 183 13.85 4.65 10.78
N PRO A 184 14.87 5.53 10.73
CA PRO A 184 16.15 5.28 11.38
C PRO A 184 16.07 5.26 12.90
N THR A 185 15.21 6.06 13.53
CA THR A 185 15.08 6.13 15.00
C THR A 185 13.62 6.13 15.43
N VAL A 186 13.36 6.16 16.74
CA VAL A 186 11.98 6.21 17.27
C VAL A 186 11.33 7.59 17.11
N GLU A 187 12.13 8.64 16.98
CA GLU A 187 11.72 10.02 16.75
C GLU A 187 11.58 10.35 15.26
N ASP A 188 12.41 9.74 14.42
CA ASP A 188 12.39 9.90 12.98
C ASP A 188 11.79 8.66 12.30
N GLY A 189 10.52 8.74 11.93
CA GLY A 189 9.79 7.62 11.36
C GLY A 189 8.48 7.99 10.70
N ILE A 190 7.88 7.01 10.04
CA ILE A 190 6.57 7.11 9.38
C ILE A 190 5.43 6.54 10.22
N TRP A 191 5.76 5.92 11.36
CA TRP A 191 4.80 5.19 12.19
C TRP A 191 4.11 6.08 13.22
N LEU A 192 2.88 5.68 13.56
CA LEU A 192 2.08 6.17 14.66
C LEU A 192 1.60 4.97 15.47
N ALA A 193 1.33 5.18 16.76
CA ALA A 193 0.77 4.15 17.62
C ALA A 193 -0.55 3.63 17.03
N GLY A 194 -0.67 2.31 16.90
CA GLY A 194 -1.89 1.65 16.43
C GLY A 194 -3.00 1.65 17.49
N ARG A 195 -4.22 1.36 17.05
CA ARG A 195 -5.43 1.27 17.91
C ARG A 195 -5.56 -0.08 18.62
N ASN A 196 -4.47 -0.79 18.90
CA ASN A 196 -4.56 -2.04 19.64
C ASN A 196 -4.75 -1.77 21.14
N ALA A 197 -5.44 -2.67 21.82
CA ALA A 197 -5.53 -2.78 23.27
C ALA A 197 -4.65 -3.94 23.76
N PRO A 198 -3.34 -3.71 24.03
CA PRO A 198 -2.43 -4.78 24.47
C PRO A 198 -2.94 -5.54 25.71
N THR A 199 -3.71 -4.86 26.56
CA THR A 199 -4.33 -5.42 27.77
C THR A 199 -5.37 -6.50 27.49
N LEU A 200 -5.87 -6.59 26.25
CA LEU A 200 -6.83 -7.61 25.79
C LEU A 200 -6.18 -8.74 24.98
N GLY A 201 -4.84 -8.76 24.89
CA GLY A 201 -4.10 -9.77 24.13
C GLY A 201 -4.18 -9.60 22.60
N GLU A 202 -4.58 -8.42 22.12
CA GLU A 202 -4.63 -8.13 20.69
C GLU A 202 -3.22 -8.06 20.07
N ASP A 203 -3.09 -8.62 18.86
CA ASP A 203 -1.87 -8.53 18.08
C ASP A 203 -1.40 -7.08 17.92
N PHE A 204 -0.08 -6.89 17.94
CA PHE A 204 0.50 -5.57 17.75
C PHE A 204 0.13 -5.01 16.38
N ARG A 205 -0.45 -3.80 16.38
CA ARG A 205 -0.81 -3.04 15.17
C ARG A 205 -0.15 -1.68 15.22
N VAL A 206 0.18 -1.17 14.05
CA VAL A 206 0.80 0.15 13.87
C VAL A 206 0.02 0.92 12.81
N ARG A 207 0.09 2.25 12.84
CA ARG A 207 -0.45 3.08 11.78
C ARG A 207 0.67 3.71 10.98
N VAL A 208 0.55 3.75 9.66
CA VAL A 208 1.41 4.57 8.81
C VAL A 208 0.81 5.96 8.70
N SER A 209 1.60 7.00 9.00
CA SER A 209 1.20 8.39 8.77
C SER A 209 1.48 8.78 7.33
N PHE A 210 0.44 9.13 6.57
CA PHE A 210 0.63 9.57 5.19
C PHE A 210 1.39 10.89 5.12
N GLY A 211 1.15 11.82 6.06
CA GLY A 211 1.89 13.08 6.16
C GLY A 211 3.40 12.87 6.37
N ARG A 212 3.79 12.02 7.35
CA ARG A 212 5.21 11.72 7.61
C ARG A 212 5.87 10.96 6.45
N LEU A 213 5.14 10.03 5.84
CA LEU A 213 5.62 9.30 4.66
C LEU A 213 5.86 10.25 3.48
N LYS A 214 4.91 11.15 3.21
CA LYS A 214 5.00 12.17 2.16
C LYS A 214 6.14 13.15 2.41
N SER A 215 6.42 13.54 3.66
CA SER A 215 7.57 14.41 3.98
C SER A 215 8.92 13.75 3.74
N LYS A 216 9.00 12.40 3.79
CA LYS A 216 10.22 11.65 3.47
C LYS A 216 10.41 11.48 1.98
N ALA A 217 9.33 11.23 1.24
CA ALA A 217 9.33 11.18 -0.21
C ALA A 217 7.91 11.45 -0.72
N ALA A 218 7.71 12.59 -1.39
CA ALA A 218 6.38 13.06 -1.79
C ALA A 218 5.66 12.02 -2.66
N TRP A 219 6.40 11.34 -3.54
CA TRP A 219 5.83 10.34 -4.43
C TRP A 219 5.22 9.13 -3.72
N ARG A 220 5.59 8.83 -2.47
CA ARG A 220 5.10 7.65 -1.76
C ARG A 220 3.65 7.70 -1.37
N VAL A 221 3.02 8.87 -1.45
CA VAL A 221 1.60 9.07 -1.16
C VAL A 221 0.98 9.84 -2.31
N GLN A 222 0.06 9.21 -3.01
CA GLN A 222 -0.73 9.82 -4.09
C GLN A 222 -2.18 9.89 -3.69
N ILE A 223 -2.88 10.88 -4.21
CA ILE A 223 -4.27 11.17 -3.86
C ILE A 223 -5.06 11.39 -5.15
N LEU A 224 -6.22 10.74 -5.23
CA LEU A 224 -7.25 10.99 -6.22
C LEU A 224 -8.52 11.45 -5.51
N ILE A 225 -9.17 12.47 -6.06
CA ILE A 225 -10.36 13.11 -5.49
C ILE A 225 -11.54 12.82 -6.42
N TYR A 226 -12.67 12.49 -5.81
CA TYR A 226 -13.93 12.20 -6.47
C TYR A 226 -14.90 13.37 -6.30
N ASN A 227 -15.25 14.01 -7.41
CA ASN A 227 -16.24 15.06 -7.46
C ASN A 227 -17.52 14.52 -8.08
N GLU A 228 -18.46 14.18 -7.21
CA GLU A 228 -19.77 13.63 -7.57
C GLU A 228 -20.60 14.59 -8.45
N SER A 229 -20.58 15.90 -8.14
CA SER A 229 -21.33 16.91 -8.91
C SER A 229 -20.82 17.06 -10.35
N ALA A 230 -19.52 16.88 -10.55
CA ALA A 230 -18.89 16.96 -11.87
C ALA A 230 -18.77 15.59 -12.56
N MET A 231 -19.12 14.50 -11.88
CA MET A 231 -18.86 13.12 -12.29
C MET A 231 -17.39 12.92 -12.73
N GLU A 232 -16.47 13.42 -11.92
CA GLU A 232 -15.04 13.46 -12.25
C GLU A 232 -14.19 12.85 -11.14
N CYS A 233 -13.30 11.93 -11.52
CA CYS A 233 -12.19 11.48 -10.70
C CYS A 233 -10.92 12.17 -11.21
N SER A 234 -10.23 12.90 -10.33
CA SER A 234 -9.04 13.66 -10.70
C SER A 234 -7.90 13.44 -9.71
N GLY A 235 -6.67 13.50 -10.21
CA GLY A 235 -5.47 13.38 -9.39
C GLY A 235 -4.26 13.79 -10.20
N SER A 236 -3.23 14.33 -9.53
CA SER A 236 -1.96 14.66 -10.18
C SER A 236 -0.83 13.94 -9.49
N TRP A 237 -0.03 13.24 -10.30
CA TRP A 237 1.13 12.52 -9.79
C TRP A 237 2.15 13.49 -9.19
N GLN A 238 2.48 13.29 -7.93
CA GLN A 238 3.52 14.03 -7.23
C GLN A 238 4.84 13.25 -7.36
N SER A 239 5.85 13.84 -7.99
CA SER A 239 7.16 13.23 -8.28
C SER A 239 8.12 13.24 -7.11
#